data_AF-A0ABD1TB44-F1
#
_entry.id   AF-A0ABD1TB44-F1
#
_cell.length_a   1.000
_cell.length_b   1.000
_cell.length_c   1.000
_cell.angle_alpha   90.00
_cell.angle_beta   90.00
_cell.angle_gamma   90.00
#
_symmetry.space_group_name_H-M   'P 1'
#
loop_
_entity.id
_entity.type
_entity.pdbx_description
1 polymer ?
#
loop_
_entity_poly.entity_id
_entity_poly.type
_entity_poly.pdbx_seq_one_letter_code
_entity_poly.pdbx_strand_id
1 'polypeptide(L)'
;MVVNYIFTTFQVSKLVESVYNGCGVVVSNKNIRERVKILKKDYVEVRQLLSMNDCELDHDSGRVTADTLAWEELLKGIPNFGKWRYKLCPRHDEFEAIYENDSTT
;
A
#
# COMPACT_ATOMS: atom_id res chain seq x y z
N MET A 1 -12.86 11.71 3.51
CA MET A 1 -11.86 12.70 3.03
C MET A 1 -10.64 11.93 2.54
N VAL A 2 -10.13 12.21 1.34
CA VAL A 2 -8.83 11.68 0.91
C VAL A 2 -7.77 12.66 1.37
N VAL A 3 -7.11 12.38 2.50
CA VAL A 3 -5.99 13.19 2.98
C VAL A 3 -4.89 13.16 1.93
N ASN A 4 -4.65 14.28 1.25
CA ASN A 4 -3.51 14.44 0.36
C ASN A 4 -2.27 14.65 1.22
N TYR A 5 -1.62 13.56 1.59
CA TYR A 5 -0.35 13.59 2.29
C TYR A 5 0.72 14.16 1.35
N ILE A 6 1.02 15.45 1.52
CA ILE A 6 2.13 16.11 0.83
C ILE A 6 3.37 15.86 1.68
N PHE A 7 4.23 14.94 1.24
CA PHE A 7 5.52 14.75 1.90
C PHE A 7 6.36 16.03 1.77
N THR A 8 6.79 16.57 2.90
CA THR A 8 7.65 17.75 2.93
C THR A 8 9.01 17.43 2.31
N THR A 9 9.70 18.45 1.80
CA THR A 9 11.07 18.29 1.27
C THR A 9 12.00 17.68 2.33
N PHE A 10 11.84 18.03 3.61
CA PHE A 10 12.62 17.47 4.71
C PHE A 10 12.42 15.95 4.87
N GLN A 11 11.16 15.50 4.90
CA GLN A 11 10.83 14.06 5.01
C GLN A 11 11.38 13.28 3.81
N VAL A 12 11.27 13.85 2.60
CA VAL A 12 11.81 13.21 1.38
C VAL A 12 13.33 13.09 1.46
N SER A 13 14.05 14.13 1.88
CA SER A 13 15.51 14.06 2.05
C SER A 13 15.92 13.02 3.09
N LYS A 14 15.20 12.92 4.21
CA LYS A 14 15.46 11.89 5.23
C LYS A 14 15.25 10.48 4.68
N LEU A 15 14.26 10.28 3.82
CA LEU A 15 14.03 8.99 3.17
C LEU A 15 15.14 8.64 2.15
N VAL A 16 15.67 9.64 1.44
CA VAL A 16 16.82 9.44 0.53
C VAL A 16 18.05 9.01 1.33
N GLU A 17 18.35 9.70 2.44
CA GLU A 17 19.45 9.35 3.34
C GLU A 17 19.28 7.92 3.88
N SER A 18 18.08 7.54 4.33
CA SER A 18 17.86 6.20 4.89
C SER A 18 18.00 5.09 3.85
N VAL A 19 17.55 5.31 2.61
CA VAL A 19 17.74 4.36 1.51
C VAL A 19 19.22 4.20 1.17
N TYR A 20 19.97 5.30 1.11
CA TYR A 20 21.41 5.24 0.87
C TYR A 20 22.14 4.50 2.01
N ASN A 21 21.84 4.84 3.26
CA ASN A 21 22.49 4.22 4.41
C ASN A 21 22.13 2.74 4.58
N GLY A 22 20.89 2.35 4.26
CA GLY A 22 20.43 0.98 4.41
C GLY A 22 20.81 0.06 3.25
N CYS A 23 20.84 0.59 2.03
CA CYS A 23 20.98 -0.23 0.81
C CYS A 23 22.19 0.15 -0.06
N GLY A 24 22.88 1.25 0.22
CA GLY A 24 23.95 1.80 -0.64
C GLY A 24 23.46 2.40 -1.95
N VAL A 25 22.13 2.57 -2.12
CA VAL A 25 21.53 3.02 -3.38
C VAL A 25 21.26 4.52 -3.34
N VAL A 26 21.77 5.24 -4.35
CA VAL A 26 21.46 6.66 -4.56
C VAL A 26 20.13 6.76 -5.30
N VAL A 27 19.17 7.49 -4.71
CA VAL A 27 17.83 7.70 -5.28
C VAL A 27 17.48 9.19 -5.29
N SER A 28 16.75 9.64 -6.30
CA SER A 28 16.32 11.05 -6.36
C SER A 28 15.08 11.30 -5.51
N ASN A 29 14.90 12.55 -5.09
CA ASN A 29 13.65 13.01 -4.45
C ASN A 29 12.40 12.68 -5.28
N LYS A 30 12.51 12.73 -6.62
CA LYS A 30 11.43 12.37 -7.53
C LYS A 30 11.08 10.88 -7.41
N ASN A 31 12.09 9.99 -7.43
CA ASN A 31 11.87 8.54 -7.31
C ASN A 31 11.19 8.20 -5.98
N ILE A 32 11.62 8.83 -4.88
CA ILE A 32 11.00 8.64 -3.57
C ILE A 32 9.51 9.04 -3.60
N ARG A 33 9.20 10.24 -4.09
CA ARG A 33 7.82 10.74 -4.15
C ARG A 33 6.92 9.84 -5.02
N GLU A 34 7.40 9.43 -6.18
CA GLU A 34 6.68 8.52 -7.07
C GLU A 34 6.44 7.16 -6.41
N ARG A 35 7.45 6.61 -5.73
CA ARG A 35 7.32 5.31 -5.06
C ARG A 35 6.33 5.35 -3.90
N VAL A 36 6.39 6.39 -3.08
CA VAL A 36 5.45 6.56 -1.97
C VAL A 36 4.03 6.77 -2.49
N LYS A 37 3.84 7.51 -3.59
CA LYS A 37 2.54 7.65 -4.26
C LYS A 37 1.98 6.30 -4.72
N ILE A 38 2.82 5.45 -5.30
CA ILE A 38 2.42 4.09 -5.72
C ILE A 38 2.04 3.25 -4.50
N LEU A 39 2.85 3.25 -3.44
CA LEU A 39 2.57 2.49 -2.21
C LEU A 39 1.27 2.92 -1.55
N LYS A 40 1.00 4.23 -1.48
CA LYS A 40 -0.28 4.74 -0.97
C LYS A 40 -1.47 4.31 -1.82
N LYS A 41 -1.34 4.36 -3.15
CA LYS A 41 -2.39 3.87 -4.06
C LYS A 41 -2.66 2.38 -3.83
N ASP A 42 -1.58 1.62 -3.74
CA ASP A 42 -1.60 0.18 -3.47
C ASP A 42 -2.32 -0.13 -2.15
N TYR A 43 -1.95 0.54 -1.05
CA TYR A 43 -2.62 0.44 0.24
C TYR A 43 -4.13 0.74 0.15
N VAL A 44 -4.52 1.85 -0.50
CA VAL A 44 -5.94 2.21 -0.61
C VAL A 44 -6.74 1.15 -1.37
N GLU A 45 -6.19 0.60 -2.46
CA GLU A 45 -6.85 -0.47 -3.21
C GLU A 45 -6.96 -1.77 -2.39
N VAL A 46 -5.92 -2.12 -1.63
CA VAL A 46 -5.95 -3.30 -0.74
C VAL A 46 -6.95 -3.10 0.38
N ARG A 47 -6.97 -1.93 1.04
CA ARG A 47 -7.96 -1.62 2.08
C ARG A 47 -9.40 -1.68 1.56
N GLN A 48 -9.63 -1.29 0.30
CA GLN A 48 -10.92 -1.47 -0.36
C GLN A 48 -11.26 -2.96 -0.57
N LEU A 49 -10.29 -3.78 -0.97
CA LEU A 49 -10.49 -5.22 -1.07
C LEU A 49 -10.81 -5.85 0.29
N LEU A 50 -10.06 -5.50 1.33
CA LEU A 50 -10.26 -6.02 2.69
C LEU A 50 -11.58 -5.54 3.32
N SER A 51 -12.20 -4.48 2.80
CA SER A 51 -13.55 -4.07 3.22
C SER A 51 -14.66 -4.96 2.64
N MET A 52 -14.33 -5.88 1.73
CA MET A 52 -15.24 -6.90 1.22
C MET A 52 -15.16 -8.13 2.14
N ASN A 53 -16.31 -8.67 2.55
CA ASN A 53 -16.41 -9.72 3.58
C ASN A 53 -15.65 -11.02 3.25
N ASP A 54 -15.27 -11.23 1.99
CA ASP A 54 -14.66 -12.48 1.52
C ASP A 54 -13.15 -12.34 1.22
N CYS A 55 -12.52 -11.24 1.63
CA CYS A 55 -11.09 -10.99 1.42
C CYS A 55 -10.38 -10.66 2.74
N GLU A 56 -9.24 -11.29 2.97
CA GLU A 56 -8.38 -11.06 4.13
C GLU A 56 -6.94 -10.78 3.67
N LEU A 57 -6.11 -10.25 4.57
CA LEU A 57 -4.69 -10.11 4.34
C LEU A 57 -3.96 -11.19 5.14
N ASP A 58 -3.26 -12.07 4.45
CA ASP A 58 -2.29 -12.94 5.08
C ASP A 58 -1.04 -12.11 5.42
N HIS A 59 -0.85 -11.82 6.70
CA HIS A 59 0.27 -11.02 7.19
C HIS A 59 1.62 -11.74 7.04
N ASP A 60 1.65 -13.07 7.01
CA ASP A 60 2.89 -13.84 6.84
C ASP A 60 3.40 -13.74 5.41
N SER A 61 2.52 -13.89 4.42
CA SER A 61 2.90 -13.76 3.01
C SER A 61 2.77 -12.33 2.46
N GLY A 62 2.09 -11.43 3.16
CA GLY A 62 1.76 -10.08 2.73
C GLY A 62 0.86 -10.07 1.49
N ARG A 63 -0.10 -10.99 1.39
CA ARG A 63 -1.00 -11.14 0.23
C ARG A 63 -2.46 -11.14 0.61
N VAL A 64 -3.30 -10.67 -0.30
CA VAL A 64 -4.75 -10.79 -0.15
C VAL A 64 -5.15 -12.24 -0.41
N THR A 65 -5.83 -12.85 0.56
CA THR A 65 -6.35 -14.20 0.52
C THR A 65 -7.87 -14.19 0.47
N ALA A 66 -8.43 -15.07 -0.34
CA ALA A 66 -9.86 -15.30 -0.47
C ALA A 66 -10.09 -16.66 -1.14
N ASP A 67 -11.28 -17.23 -0.97
CA ASP A 67 -11.66 -18.43 -1.71
C ASP A 67 -11.64 -18.20 -3.23
N THR A 68 -11.39 -19.26 -3.99
CA THR A 68 -11.34 -19.16 -5.47
C THR A 68 -12.66 -18.63 -6.03
N LEU A 69 -13.79 -19.11 -5.50
CA LEU A 69 -15.12 -18.63 -5.89
C LEU A 69 -15.33 -17.15 -5.53
N ALA A 70 -14.92 -16.73 -4.33
CA ALA A 70 -15.01 -15.33 -3.90
C ALA A 70 -14.25 -14.41 -4.85
N TRP A 71 -13.02 -14.79 -5.23
CA TRP A 71 -12.27 -14.04 -6.23
C TRP A 71 -12.95 -14.04 -7.61
N GLU A 72 -13.53 -15.15 -8.06
CA GLU A 72 -14.24 -15.21 -9.35
C GLU A 72 -15.47 -14.28 -9.36
N GLU A 73 -16.25 -14.25 -8.28
CA GLU A 73 -17.40 -13.36 -8.16
C GLU A 73 -16.98 -11.89 -8.11
N LEU A 74 -15.98 -11.56 -7.29
CA LEU A 74 -15.44 -10.20 -7.20
C LEU A 74 -14.97 -9.68 -8.56
N LEU A 75 -14.24 -10.50 -9.32
CA LEU A 75 -13.69 -10.08 -10.62
C LEU A 75 -14.73 -9.98 -11.74
N LYS A 76 -15.93 -10.56 -11.59
CA LYS A 76 -17.04 -10.27 -12.53
C LYS A 76 -17.46 -8.80 -12.44
N GLY A 77 -17.45 -8.22 -11.24
CA GLY A 77 -17.82 -6.82 -11.01
C GLY A 77 -16.64 -5.86 -11.13
N ILE A 78 -15.44 -6.26 -10.67
CA ILE A 78 -14.28 -5.38 -10.57
C ILE A 78 -12.99 -6.08 -11.07
N PRO A 79 -12.85 -6.29 -12.40
CA PRO A 79 -11.73 -7.04 -12.97
C PRO A 79 -10.34 -6.47 -12.62
N ASN A 80 -10.25 -5.16 -12.38
CA ASN A 80 -8.99 -4.45 -12.12
C ASN A 80 -8.30 -4.88 -10.81
N PHE A 81 -9.03 -5.53 -9.89
CA PHE A 81 -8.44 -6.06 -8.67
C PHE A 81 -7.70 -7.38 -8.87
N GLY A 82 -7.80 -8.03 -10.04
CA GLY A 82 -7.21 -9.35 -10.28
C GLY A 82 -5.69 -9.42 -10.06
N LYS A 83 -4.99 -8.28 -10.18
CA LYS A 83 -3.55 -8.16 -9.87
C LYS A 83 -3.22 -8.50 -8.41
N TRP A 84 -4.15 -8.29 -7.48
CA TRP A 84 -3.93 -8.46 -6.04
C TRP A 84 -3.91 -9.92 -5.58
N ARG A 85 -4.39 -10.85 -6.42
CA ARG A 85 -4.22 -12.30 -6.19
C ARG A 85 -2.75 -12.71 -6.05
N TYR A 86 -1.86 -12.02 -6.76
CA TYR A 86 -0.45 -12.41 -6.86
C TYR A 86 0.50 -11.34 -6.33
N LYS A 87 0.06 -10.08 -6.33
CA LYS A 87 0.87 -8.94 -5.91
C LYS A 87 1.03 -8.92 -4.38
N LEU A 88 2.28 -8.76 -3.96
CA LEU A 88 2.61 -8.50 -2.56
C LEU A 88 2.13 -7.10 -2.15
N CYS A 89 1.65 -6.99 -0.92
CA CYS A 89 1.19 -5.78 -0.27
C CYS A 89 2.20 -5.38 0.83
N PRO A 90 3.45 -5.06 0.47
CA PRO A 90 4.46 -4.76 1.47
C PRO A 90 4.05 -3.51 2.22
N ARG A 91 4.29 -3.55 3.53
CA ARG A 91 4.09 -2.43 4.45
C ARG A 91 2.64 -2.02 4.70
N HIS A 92 1.69 -2.93 4.52
CA HIS A 92 0.27 -2.64 4.75
C HIS A 92 0.03 -2.16 6.19
N ASP A 93 0.62 -2.84 7.17
CA ASP A 93 0.46 -2.54 8.59
C ASP A 93 1.04 -1.17 8.96
N GLU A 94 2.19 -0.78 8.40
CA GLU A 94 2.74 0.56 8.60
C GLU A 94 1.82 1.63 8.00
N PHE A 95 1.20 1.37 6.85
CA PHE A 95 0.21 2.30 6.30
C PHE A 95 -1.07 2.35 7.14
N GLU A 96 -1.56 1.22 7.66
CA GLU A 96 -2.74 1.20 8.54
C GLU A 96 -2.46 2.03 9.81
N ALA A 97 -1.32 1.81 10.47
CA ALA A 97 -0.92 2.57 11.66
C ALA A 97 -0.81 4.08 11.40
N ILE A 98 -0.29 4.49 10.23
CA ILE A 98 -0.25 5.90 9.82
C ILE A 98 -1.67 6.47 9.68
N TYR A 99 -2.58 5.72 9.06
CA TYR A 99 -3.94 6.18 8.79
C TYR A 99 -4.87 6.15 10.01
N GLU A 100 -4.70 5.20 10.92
CA GLU A 100 -5.45 5.16 12.18
C GLU A 100 -5.11 6.36 13.07
N ASN A 101 -3.82 6.71 13.15
CA ASN A 101 -3.36 7.89 13.90
C ASN A 101 -3.88 9.22 13.31
N ASP A 102 -4.14 9.26 12.00
CA ASP A 102 -4.77 10.41 11.34
C ASP A 102 -6.29 10.52 11.64
N SER A 103 -6.95 9.41 12.00
CA SER A 103 -8.39 9.42 12.33
C SER A 103 -8.71 9.87 13.76
N THR A 104 -7.69 9.94 14.61
CA THR A 104 -7.77 10.31 16.03
C THR A 104 -7.34 11.76 16.32
N THR A 105 -7.15 12.58 15.29
CA THR A 105 -6.84 14.03 15.39
C THR A 105 -7.99 14.87 14.85
#